data_AF-A0A3A0AC25-F1
#
_entry.id   AF-A0A3A0AC25-F1
#
_cell.length_a   1.000
_cell.length_b   1.000
_cell.length_c   1.000
_cell.angle_alpha   90.00
_cell.angle_beta   90.00
_cell.angle_gamma   90.00
#
_symmetry.space_group_name_H-M   'P 1'
#
loop_
_entity.id
_entity.type
_entity.pdbx_description
1 polymer ?
#
loop_
_entity_poly.entity_id
_entity_poly.type
_entity_poly.pdbx_seq_one_letter_code
_entity_poly.pdbx_strand_id
1 'polypeptide(L)'
;MSEDELALNAIVSAVAASRRYRGVAPVVVRRLAQEEAPKARNNQDWEKRVKRRLHQIFGAYVDRTDYARVLQRLQDAADDAARRAVCRDALAAHASTRERLPILEAFYQEIFNRTGPVTSV
;
A
#
# COMPACT_ATOMS: atom_id res chain seq x y z
N MET A 1 12.93 29.45 5.75
CA MET A 1 12.04 28.57 4.94
C MET A 1 10.96 29.46 4.35
N SER A 2 10.58 29.27 3.08
CA SER A 2 9.49 30.05 2.46
C SER A 2 8.14 29.69 3.09
N GLU A 3 7.16 30.58 2.95
CA GLU A 3 5.79 30.37 3.40
C GLU A 3 5.15 29.13 2.73
N ASP A 4 5.44 28.93 1.45
CA ASP A 4 5.01 27.75 0.68
C ASP A 4 5.55 26.43 1.25
N GLU A 5 6.82 26.43 1.68
CA GLU A 5 7.46 25.23 2.24
C GLU A 5 6.88 24.90 3.63
N LEU A 6 6.52 25.92 4.41
CA LEU A 6 5.81 25.73 5.69
C LEU A 6 4.40 25.15 5.46
N ALA A 7 3.65 25.69 4.50
CA ALA A 7 2.32 25.19 4.16
C ALA A 7 2.37 23.73 3.66
N LEU A 8 3.32 23.39 2.78
CA LEU A 8 3.55 22.04 2.30
C LEU A 8 3.82 21.06 3.45
N ASN A 9 4.72 21.41 4.37
CA ASN A 9 5.05 20.57 5.53
C ASN A 9 3.84 20.36 6.45
N ALA A 10 3.00 21.38 6.63
CA ALA A 10 1.76 21.26 7.41
C ALA A 10 0.79 20.26 6.77
N ILE A 11 0.61 20.31 5.44
CA ILE A 11 -0.25 19.36 4.72
C ILE A 11 0.29 17.93 4.80
N VAL A 12 1.60 17.74 4.58
CA VAL A 12 2.23 16.42 4.71
C VAL A 12 2.00 15.84 6.10
N SER A 13 2.19 16.65 7.14
CA SER A 13 1.99 16.24 8.53
C SER A 13 0.52 15.88 8.81
N ALA A 14 -0.44 16.69 8.35
CA ALA A 14 -1.87 16.44 8.53
C ALA A 14 -2.33 15.14 7.84
N VAL A 15 -1.78 14.84 6.65
CA VAL A 15 -2.07 13.60 5.94
C VAL A 15 -1.46 12.39 6.67
N ALA A 16 -0.20 12.50 7.13
CA ALA A 16 0.50 11.44 7.86
C ALA A 16 -0.14 11.14 9.22
N ALA A 17 -0.72 12.13 9.89
CA ALA A 17 -1.46 11.94 11.14
C ALA A 17 -2.75 11.12 10.97
N SER A 18 -3.27 11.00 9.73
CA SER A 18 -4.48 10.22 9.50
C SER A 18 -4.22 8.72 9.62
N ARG A 19 -5.09 8.02 10.37
CA ARG A 19 -4.97 6.57 10.62
C ARG A 19 -4.79 5.73 9.36
N ARG A 20 -5.41 6.14 8.24
CA ARG A 20 -5.39 5.41 6.97
C ARG A 20 -4.07 5.57 6.20
N TYR A 21 -3.39 6.71 6.34
CA TYR A 21 -2.20 7.03 5.55
C TYR A 21 -0.91 7.16 6.36
N ARG A 22 -0.96 6.94 7.69
CA ARG A 22 0.23 6.96 8.56
C ARG A 22 1.37 6.03 8.15
N GLY A 23 1.04 4.94 7.43
CA GLY A 23 2.01 3.97 6.92
C GLY A 23 2.52 4.26 5.50
N VAL A 24 2.04 5.33 4.86
CA VAL A 24 2.49 5.72 3.52
C VAL A 24 3.84 6.44 3.64
N ALA A 25 4.77 6.10 2.74
CA ALA A 25 6.09 6.73 2.71
C ALA A 25 5.98 8.27 2.62
N PRO A 26 6.66 9.04 3.49
CA PRO A 26 6.56 10.50 3.51
C PRO A 26 6.87 11.17 2.16
N VAL A 27 7.80 10.61 1.40
CA VAL A 27 8.17 11.10 0.05
C VAL A 27 6.99 11.04 -0.93
N VAL A 28 6.14 10.01 -0.84
CA VAL A 28 4.94 9.87 -1.70
C VAL A 28 3.91 10.92 -1.31
N VAL A 29 3.68 11.13 -0.01
CA VAL A 29 2.76 12.15 0.50
C VAL A 29 3.21 13.54 0.07
N ARG A 30 4.50 13.86 0.22
CA ARG A 30 5.08 15.14 -0.21
C ARG A 30 4.94 15.35 -1.71
N ARG A 31 5.28 14.36 -2.53
CA ARG A 31 5.13 14.45 -4.00
C ARG A 31 3.67 14.75 -4.40
N LEU A 32 2.71 14.02 -3.84
CA LEU A 32 1.29 14.25 -4.12
C LEU A 32 0.82 15.61 -3.60
N ALA A 33 1.32 16.08 -2.45
CA ALA A 33 1.02 17.41 -1.96
C ALA A 33 1.54 18.49 -2.91
N GLN A 34 2.75 18.36 -3.44
CA GLN A 34 3.28 19.29 -4.45
C GLN A 34 2.44 19.27 -5.75
N GLU A 35 2.06 18.09 -6.25
CA GLU A 35 1.22 17.95 -7.46
C GLU A 35 -0.18 18.57 -7.30
N GLU A 36 -0.74 18.55 -6.09
CA GLU A 36 -2.10 19.03 -5.81
C GLU A 36 -2.15 20.49 -5.33
N ALA A 37 -1.03 21.07 -4.90
CA ALA A 37 -0.92 22.45 -4.43
C ALA A 37 -1.55 23.48 -5.40
N PRO A 38 -1.19 23.52 -6.71
CA PRO A 38 -1.76 24.51 -7.63
C PRO A 38 -3.24 24.32 -7.92
N LYS A 39 -3.82 23.17 -7.54
CA LYS A 39 -5.24 22.83 -7.77
C LYS A 39 -6.10 23.13 -6.55
N ALA A 40 -5.48 23.38 -5.39
CA ALA A 40 -6.16 23.55 -4.12
C ALA A 40 -6.67 24.98 -3.95
N ARG A 41 -7.90 25.10 -3.44
CA ARG A 41 -8.50 26.42 -3.15
C ARG A 41 -8.07 26.98 -1.80
N ASN A 42 -7.67 26.11 -0.88
CA ASN A 42 -7.19 26.40 0.47
C ASN A 42 -6.56 25.14 1.08
N ASN A 43 -5.97 25.24 2.27
CA ASN A 43 -5.29 24.12 2.94
C ASN A 43 -6.20 22.92 3.20
N GLN A 44 -7.48 23.14 3.52
CA GLN A 44 -8.42 22.05 3.76
C GLN A 44 -8.76 21.28 2.46
N ASP A 45 -8.94 21.99 1.34
CA ASP A 45 -9.10 21.36 0.02
C ASP A 45 -7.82 20.65 -0.42
N TRP A 46 -6.66 21.23 -0.14
CA TRP A 46 -5.36 20.63 -0.43
C TRP A 46 -5.19 19.28 0.26
N GLU A 47 -5.42 19.23 1.58
CA GLU A 47 -5.37 17.98 2.35
C GLU A 47 -6.34 16.93 1.79
N LYS A 48 -7.59 17.33 1.47
CA LYS A 48 -8.60 16.44 0.87
C LYS A 48 -8.17 15.91 -0.49
N ARG A 49 -7.56 16.73 -1.33
CA ARG A 49 -7.01 16.33 -2.65
C ARG A 49 -5.92 15.29 -2.50
N VAL A 50 -4.97 15.51 -1.61
CA VAL A 50 -3.89 14.54 -1.33
C VAL A 50 -4.46 13.22 -0.81
N LYS A 51 -5.37 13.27 0.17
CA LYS A 51 -6.04 12.08 0.71
C LYS A 51 -6.83 11.31 -0.34
N ARG A 52 -7.45 12.00 -1.30
CA ARG A 52 -8.16 11.39 -2.43
C ARG A 52 -7.21 10.74 -3.42
N ARG A 53 -6.09 11.38 -3.75
CA ARG A 53 -5.04 10.77 -4.59
C ARG A 53 -4.47 9.51 -3.94
N LEU A 54 -4.17 9.56 -2.64
CA LEU A 54 -3.74 8.40 -1.87
C LEU A 54 -4.79 7.29 -1.83
N HIS A 55 -6.08 7.63 -1.74
CA HIS A 55 -7.14 6.64 -1.84
C HIS A 55 -7.10 5.94 -3.20
N GLN A 56 -7.00 6.68 -4.29
CA GLN A 56 -7.00 6.13 -5.65
C GLN A 56 -5.82 5.20 -5.92
N ILE A 57 -4.60 5.55 -5.48
CA ILE A 57 -3.40 4.77 -5.82
C ILE A 57 -3.05 3.68 -4.79
N PHE A 58 -3.65 3.72 -3.61
CA PHE A 58 -3.31 2.81 -2.51
C PHE A 58 -4.55 2.39 -1.73
N GLY A 59 -5.28 3.35 -1.16
CA GLY A 59 -6.33 3.07 -0.19
C GLY A 59 -7.52 2.27 -0.74
N ALA A 60 -7.75 2.27 -2.05
CA ALA A 60 -8.83 1.53 -2.71
C ALA A 60 -8.56 0.02 -2.80
N TYR A 61 -7.30 -0.40 -2.66
CA TYR A 61 -6.91 -1.79 -2.84
C TYR A 61 -6.71 -2.56 -1.53
N VAL A 62 -6.63 -1.85 -0.39
CA VAL A 62 -6.28 -2.41 0.91
C VAL A 62 -7.51 -2.44 1.81
N ASP A 63 -7.96 -3.65 2.16
CA ASP A 63 -8.89 -3.85 3.25
C ASP A 63 -8.16 -3.73 4.61
N ARG A 64 -8.89 -3.55 5.71
CA ARG A 64 -8.26 -3.51 7.04
C ARG A 64 -7.71 -4.90 7.40
N THR A 65 -6.42 -5.11 7.20
CA THR A 65 -5.71 -6.32 7.63
C THR A 65 -5.07 -6.13 9.00
N ASP A 66 -5.31 -7.08 9.90
CA ASP A 66 -4.56 -7.20 11.16
C ASP A 66 -3.26 -7.97 10.90
N TYR A 67 -2.21 -7.24 10.53
CA TYR A 67 -0.91 -7.84 10.21
C TYR A 67 -0.25 -8.51 11.42
N ALA A 68 -0.55 -8.09 12.65
CA ALA A 68 -0.01 -8.74 13.84
C ALA A 68 -0.59 -10.16 13.96
N ARG A 69 -1.90 -10.30 13.76
CA ARG A 69 -2.56 -11.61 13.73
C ARG A 69 -2.10 -12.47 12.57
N VAL A 70 -1.90 -11.91 11.39
CA VAL A 70 -1.37 -12.64 10.23
C VAL A 70 0.03 -13.19 10.54
N LEU A 71 0.91 -12.36 11.11
CA LEU A 71 2.26 -12.76 11.47
C LEU A 71 2.26 -13.87 12.52
N GLN A 72 1.42 -13.75 13.55
CA GLN A 72 1.28 -14.80 14.56
C GLN A 72 0.83 -16.13 13.93
N ARG A 73 -0.18 -16.11 13.06
CA ARG A 73 -0.64 -17.32 12.34
C ARG A 73 0.46 -17.94 11.47
N LEU A 74 1.35 -17.13 10.88
CA LEU A 74 2.50 -17.63 10.12
C LEU A 74 3.54 -18.30 11.00
N GLN A 75 3.78 -17.75 12.20
CA GLN A 75 4.71 -18.31 13.18
C GLN A 75 4.19 -19.61 13.79
N ASP A 76 2.88 -19.70 14.02
CA ASP A 76 2.21 -20.86 14.63
C ASP A 76 1.94 -21.99 13.62
N ALA A 77 2.19 -21.77 12.32
CA ALA A 77 1.92 -22.77 11.28
C ALA A 77 2.86 -23.99 11.39
N ALA A 78 2.28 -25.16 11.59
CA ALA A 78 3.00 -26.41 11.85
C ALA A 78 3.81 -26.93 10.65
N ASP A 79 3.39 -26.61 9.43
CA ASP A 79 3.99 -27.10 8.19
C ASP A 79 3.83 -26.12 7.02
N ASP A 80 4.36 -26.49 5.85
CA ASP A 80 4.26 -25.68 4.63
C ASP A 80 2.84 -25.52 4.12
N ALA A 81 1.96 -26.51 4.31
CA ALA A 81 0.57 -26.42 3.86
C ALA A 81 -0.18 -25.37 4.68
N ALA A 82 -0.02 -25.39 6.01
CA ALA A 82 -0.56 -24.40 6.93
C ALA A 82 0.01 -23.00 6.64
N ARG A 83 1.34 -22.88 6.43
CA ARG A 83 1.97 -21.60 6.03
C ARG A 83 1.37 -21.05 4.74
N ARG A 84 1.24 -21.90 3.71
CA ARG A 84 0.62 -21.52 2.42
C ARG A 84 -0.82 -21.05 2.60
N ALA A 85 -1.62 -21.71 3.43
CA ALA A 85 -2.99 -21.29 3.71
C ALA A 85 -3.04 -19.88 4.33
N VAL A 86 -2.20 -19.59 5.32
CA VAL A 86 -2.11 -18.25 5.94
C VAL A 86 -1.65 -17.20 4.93
N CYS A 87 -0.66 -17.52 4.08
CA CYS A 87 -0.22 -16.63 3.00
C CYS A 87 -1.35 -16.31 2.00
N ARG A 88 -2.16 -17.31 1.61
CA ARG A 88 -3.29 -17.10 0.71
C ARG A 88 -4.35 -16.19 1.32
N ASP A 89 -4.68 -16.39 2.60
CA ASP A 89 -5.59 -15.49 3.33
C ASP A 89 -5.06 -14.05 3.38
N ALA A 90 -3.77 -13.87 3.65
CA ALA A 90 -3.14 -12.56 3.70
C ALA A 90 -3.17 -11.86 2.34
N LEU A 91 -2.86 -12.59 1.26
CA LEU A 91 -2.95 -12.11 -0.11
C LEU A 91 -4.40 -11.76 -0.50
N ALA A 92 -5.40 -12.47 0.02
CA ALA A 92 -6.81 -12.18 -0.27
C ALA A 92 -7.29 -10.84 0.32
N ALA A 93 -6.59 -10.29 1.32
CA ALA A 93 -6.95 -9.02 1.96
C ALA A 93 -6.59 -7.77 1.14
N HIS A 94 -5.93 -7.95 -0.01
CA HIS A 94 -5.63 -6.88 -0.94
C HIS A 94 -6.21 -7.21 -2.32
N ALA A 95 -6.96 -6.27 -2.92
CA ALA A 95 -7.73 -6.53 -4.13
C ALA A 95 -6.85 -7.08 -5.28
N SER A 96 -5.71 -6.44 -5.56
CA SER A 96 -4.84 -6.86 -6.67
C SER A 96 -4.20 -8.24 -6.49
N THR A 97 -3.93 -8.66 -5.25
CA THR A 97 -3.38 -10.01 -4.98
C THR A 97 -4.49 -11.05 -4.92
N ARG A 98 -5.67 -10.69 -4.39
CA ARG A 98 -6.87 -11.52 -4.41
C ARG A 98 -7.27 -11.91 -5.83
N GLU A 99 -7.25 -10.96 -6.76
CA GLU A 99 -7.54 -11.19 -8.19
C GLU A 99 -6.57 -12.22 -8.82
N ARG A 100 -5.34 -12.31 -8.33
CA ARG A 100 -4.32 -13.26 -8.83
C ARG A 100 -4.37 -14.63 -8.18
N LEU A 101 -5.00 -14.78 -7.00
CA LEU A 101 -5.04 -16.05 -6.28
C LEU A 101 -5.56 -17.26 -7.09
N PRO A 102 -6.57 -17.13 -7.97
CA PRO A 102 -7.06 -18.26 -8.77
C PRO A 102 -6.05 -18.79 -9.79
N ILE A 103 -5.06 -17.98 -10.18
CA ILE A 103 -4.07 -18.33 -11.20
C ILE A 103 -2.63 -18.35 -10.67
N LEU A 104 -2.44 -18.23 -9.34
CA LEU A 104 -1.14 -17.94 -8.74
C LEU A 104 -0.07 -18.98 -9.11
N GLU A 105 -0.44 -20.26 -9.08
CA GLU A 105 0.44 -21.38 -9.40
C GLU A 105 0.86 -21.36 -10.88
N ALA A 106 -0.12 -21.28 -11.79
CA ALA A 106 0.13 -21.24 -13.23
C ALA A 106 0.90 -19.96 -13.64
N PHE A 107 0.62 -18.83 -12.98
CA PHE A 107 1.26 -17.55 -13.23
C PHE A 107 2.77 -17.61 -12.98
N TYR A 108 3.21 -18.11 -11.81
CA TYR A 108 4.64 -18.22 -11.52
C TYR A 108 5.31 -19.33 -12.31
N GLN A 109 4.63 -20.46 -12.55
CA GLN A 109 5.17 -21.51 -13.41
C GLN A 109 5.47 -20.99 -14.82
N GLU A 110 4.56 -20.24 -15.42
CA GLU A 110 4.75 -19.67 -16.76
C GLU A 110 5.87 -18.61 -16.79
N ILE A 111 6.00 -17.79 -15.75
CA ILE A 111 7.13 -16.85 -15.63
C ILE A 111 8.44 -17.61 -15.62
N PHE A 112 8.60 -18.61 -14.74
CA PHE A 112 9.86 -19.33 -14.58
C PHE A 112 10.21 -20.20 -15.80
N ASN A 113 9.21 -20.72 -16.51
CA ASN A 113 9.43 -21.40 -17.78
C ASN A 113 10.06 -20.46 -18.84
N ARG A 114 9.74 -19.16 -18.80
CA ARG A 114 10.26 -18.16 -19.75
C ARG A 114 11.57 -17.52 -19.32
N THR A 115 11.73 -17.26 -18.02
CA THR A 115 12.91 -16.57 -17.48
C THR A 115 14.06 -17.52 -17.20
N GLY A 116 13.79 -18.81 -17.01
CA GLY A 116 14.75 -19.76 -16.47
C GLY A 116 14.98 -19.56 -14.96
N PRO A 117 16.02 -20.20 -14.40
CA PRO A 117 16.33 -20.14 -12.96
C PRO A 117 16.56 -18.71 -12.47
N VAL A 118 15.89 -18.35 -11.38
CA VAL A 118 15.94 -17.00 -10.80
C VAL A 118 16.85 -16.99 -9.57
N THR A 119 17.82 -16.07 -9.52
CA THR A 119 18.74 -15.89 -8.38
C THR A 119 18.43 -14.64 -7.55
N SER A 120 17.64 -13.71 -8.09
CA SER A 120 17.09 -12.54 -7.39
C SER A 120 15.77 -12.09 -8.03
N VAL A 121 14.85 -11.55 -7.22
CA VAL A 121 13.53 -11.01 -7.66
C VAL A 121 13.40 -9.57 -7.19
#